data_AF-C0CJL9-F1
#
_entry.id   AF-C0CJL9-F1
#
_cell.length_a   1.000
_cell.length_b   1.000
_cell.length_c   1.000
_cell.angle_alpha   90.00
_cell.angle_beta   90.00
_cell.angle_gamma   90.00
#
_symmetry.space_group_name_H-M   'P 1'
#
loop_
_entity.id
_entity.type
_entity.pdbx_description
1 polymer ?
#
loop_
_entity_poly.entity_id
_entity_poly.type
_entity_poly.pdbx_seq_one_letter_code
_entity_poly.pdbx_strand_id
1 'polypeptide(L)'
;MESRREALDKFRSTQQEKLRLRIALQEFLRGQELPEAVREEYECYLRKRRRPAAEELIQAGEVAGLKILKDRKILDLNFLDFYLERARACGQTEVVAWLLGLKYREGFAEKDYEL
;
A
#
# COMPACT_ATOMS: atom_id res chain seq x y z
N MET A 1 -10.31 -18.42 -14.57
CA MET A 1 -9.14 -17.82 -15.25
C MET A 1 -9.45 -16.48 -15.93
N GLU A 2 -10.73 -16.12 -16.19
CA GLU A 2 -11.10 -14.87 -16.90
C GLU A 2 -10.88 -13.55 -16.14
N SER A 3 -10.88 -13.54 -14.80
CA SER A 3 -10.87 -12.27 -14.03
C SER A 3 -9.61 -11.40 -14.18
N ARG A 4 -8.45 -11.94 -14.58
CA ARG A 4 -7.18 -11.19 -14.63
C ARG A 4 -7.03 -10.32 -15.88
N ARG A 5 -7.45 -10.84 -17.04
CA ARG A 5 -7.42 -10.08 -18.29
C ARG A 5 -8.42 -8.92 -18.22
N GLU A 6 -9.59 -9.15 -17.64
CA GLU A 6 -10.58 -8.10 -17.40
C GLU A 6 -10.08 -7.03 -16.41
N ALA A 7 -9.35 -7.42 -15.36
CA ALA A 7 -8.76 -6.44 -14.44
C ALA A 7 -7.71 -5.56 -15.14
N LEU A 8 -6.84 -6.14 -15.96
CA LEU A 8 -5.85 -5.39 -16.73
C LEU A 8 -6.50 -4.49 -17.79
N ASP A 9 -7.52 -4.98 -18.48
CA ASP A 9 -8.30 -4.21 -19.45
C ASP A 9 -9.00 -3.02 -18.77
N LYS A 10 -9.65 -3.26 -17.63
CA LYS A 10 -10.24 -2.19 -16.80
C LYS A 10 -9.20 -1.20 -16.30
N PHE A 11 -8.01 -1.65 -15.91
CA PHE A 11 -6.91 -0.76 -15.50
C PHE A 11 -6.44 0.16 -16.64
N ARG A 12 -6.41 -0.35 -17.89
CA ARG A 12 -5.99 0.41 -19.07
C ARG A 12 -7.09 1.30 -19.65
N SER A 13 -8.33 0.84 -19.59
CA SER A 13 -9.50 1.50 -20.17
C SER A 13 -10.14 2.52 -19.21
N THR A 14 -10.00 2.33 -17.88
CA THR A 14 -10.62 3.25 -16.92
C THR A 14 -9.89 4.60 -16.84
N GLN A 15 -10.67 5.68 -16.95
CA GLN A 15 -10.20 7.05 -16.68
C GLN A 15 -10.34 7.42 -15.20
N GLN A 16 -11.01 6.59 -14.39
CA GLN A 16 -11.19 6.84 -12.97
C GLN A 16 -9.94 6.41 -12.19
N GLU A 17 -9.13 7.38 -11.78
CA GLU A 17 -7.86 7.13 -11.06
C GLU A 17 -8.04 6.33 -9.77
N LYS A 18 -9.12 6.56 -9.01
CA LYS A 18 -9.42 5.78 -7.80
C LYS A 18 -9.66 4.30 -8.10
N LEU A 19 -10.44 4.02 -9.15
CA LEU A 19 -10.71 2.64 -9.56
C LEU A 19 -9.44 1.98 -10.09
N ARG A 20 -8.65 2.71 -10.87
CA ARG A 20 -7.36 2.25 -11.41
C ARG A 20 -6.39 1.84 -10.29
N LEU A 21 -6.31 2.65 -9.24
CA LEU A 21 -5.49 2.38 -8.06
C LEU A 21 -5.96 1.14 -7.30
N ARG A 22 -7.27 1.01 -7.07
CA ARG A 22 -7.84 -0.17 -6.40
C ARG A 22 -7.52 -1.46 -7.13
N ILE A 23 -7.69 -1.47 -8.46
CA ILE A 23 -7.38 -2.64 -9.29
C ILE A 23 -5.89 -2.99 -9.19
N ALA A 24 -5.01 -1.98 -9.33
CA ALA A 24 -3.57 -2.19 -9.22
C ALA A 24 -3.19 -2.77 -7.84
N LEU A 25 -3.76 -2.25 -6.76
CA LEU A 25 -3.55 -2.77 -5.40
C LEU A 25 -4.06 -4.21 -5.27
N GLN A 26 -5.30 -4.50 -5.65
CA GLN A 26 -5.87 -5.84 -5.49
C GLN A 26 -5.07 -6.89 -6.26
N GLU A 27 -4.69 -6.60 -7.50
CA GLU A 27 -3.91 -7.52 -8.33
C GLU A 27 -2.48 -7.67 -7.78
N PHE A 28 -1.87 -6.58 -7.29
CA PHE A 28 -0.55 -6.62 -6.65
C PHE A 28 -0.55 -7.44 -5.36
N LEU A 29 -1.59 -7.31 -4.53
CA LEU A 29 -1.73 -8.02 -3.25
C LEU A 29 -2.12 -9.49 -3.41
N ARG A 30 -2.89 -9.83 -4.45
CA ARG A 30 -3.19 -11.22 -4.82
C ARG A 30 -1.97 -12.01 -5.28
N GLY A 31 -0.83 -11.33 -5.46
CA GLY A 31 0.50 -11.83 -5.78
C GLY A 31 0.68 -13.34 -5.78
N GLN A 32 0.57 -13.96 -6.97
CA GLN A 32 1.38 -15.14 -7.30
C GLN A 32 1.48 -15.49 -8.79
N GLU A 33 0.65 -14.94 -9.67
CA GLU A 33 0.63 -15.37 -11.09
C GLU A 33 0.47 -14.22 -12.10
N LEU A 34 0.95 -13.03 -11.76
CA LEU A 34 1.03 -11.93 -12.74
C LEU A 34 2.33 -12.02 -13.54
N PRO A 35 2.30 -11.80 -14.86
CA PRO A 35 3.49 -11.64 -15.67
C PRO A 35 4.39 -10.53 -15.09
N GLU A 36 5.71 -10.73 -15.13
CA GLU A 36 6.69 -9.78 -14.58
C GLU A 36 6.50 -8.37 -15.14
N ALA A 37 6.28 -8.25 -16.46
CA ALA A 37 5.99 -6.97 -17.12
C ALA A 37 4.75 -6.23 -16.55
N VAL A 38 3.71 -6.98 -16.19
CA VAL A 38 2.48 -6.41 -15.61
C VAL A 38 2.70 -6.03 -14.14
N ARG A 39 3.47 -6.84 -13.41
CA ARG A 39 3.85 -6.54 -12.03
C ARG A 39 4.68 -5.26 -11.95
N GLU A 40 5.65 -5.07 -12.84
CA GLU A 40 6.43 -3.83 -12.93
C GLU A 40 5.56 -2.62 -13.28
N GLU A 41 4.59 -2.78 -14.18
CA GLU A 41 3.65 -1.70 -14.54
C GLU A 41 2.84 -1.25 -13.31
N TYR A 42 2.32 -2.19 -12.52
CA TYR A 42 1.63 -1.90 -11.27
C TYR A 42 2.55 -1.32 -10.20
N GLU A 43 3.75 -1.86 -10.02
CA GLU A 43 4.72 -1.36 -9.04
C GLU A 43 5.11 0.09 -9.35
N CYS A 44 5.42 0.40 -10.62
CA CYS A 44 5.76 1.75 -11.05
C CYS A 44 4.60 2.73 -10.81
N TYR A 45 3.36 2.30 -11.08
CA TYR A 45 2.16 3.09 -10.80
C TYR A 45 1.98 3.35 -9.29
N LEU A 46 2.08 2.31 -8.46
CA LEU A 46 1.96 2.40 -7.00
C LEU A 46 3.07 3.26 -6.39
N ARG A 47 4.31 3.19 -6.92
CA ARG A 47 5.43 4.04 -6.49
C ARG A 47 5.21 5.52 -6.78
N LYS A 48 4.51 5.88 -7.85
CA LYS A 48 4.10 7.27 -8.11
C LYS A 48 2.99 7.73 -7.18
N ARG A 49 2.22 6.79 -6.63
CA ARG A 49 1.00 7.03 -5.85
C ARG A 49 1.03 6.34 -4.48
N ARG A 50 2.15 6.48 -3.79
CA ARG A 50 2.42 5.87 -2.46
C ARG A 50 1.37 6.25 -1.42
N ARG A 51 1.05 7.54 -1.33
CA ARG A 51 0.05 8.09 -0.41
C ARG A 51 -1.35 7.53 -0.63
N PRO A 52 -1.98 7.69 -1.80
CA PRO A 52 -3.33 7.17 -2.00
C PRO A 52 -3.36 5.63 -1.97
N ALA A 53 -2.27 4.95 -2.36
CA ALA A 53 -2.19 3.49 -2.22
C ALA A 53 -2.28 3.06 -0.75
N ALA A 54 -1.52 3.71 0.13
CA ALA A 54 -1.58 3.45 1.57
C ALA A 54 -2.94 3.84 2.16
N GLU A 55 -3.51 4.99 1.77
CA GLU A 55 -4.83 5.42 2.25
C GLU A 55 -5.94 4.43 1.91
N GLU A 56 -5.96 3.90 0.68
CA GLU A 56 -6.97 2.89 0.29
C GLU A 56 -6.86 1.62 1.14
N LEU A 57 -5.63 1.16 1.43
CA LEU A 57 -5.43 0.00 2.29
C LEU A 57 -5.78 0.27 3.75
N ILE A 58 -5.48 1.47 4.25
CA ILE A 58 -5.87 1.91 5.58
C ILE A 58 -7.40 1.91 5.68
N GLN A 59 -8.09 2.49 4.70
CA GLN A 59 -9.54 2.53 4.68
C GLN A 59 -10.16 1.13 4.60
N ALA A 60 -9.55 0.23 3.83
CA ALA A 60 -9.96 -1.16 3.71
C ALA A 60 -9.62 -2.02 4.94
N GLY A 61 -8.74 -1.56 5.84
CA GLY A 61 -8.26 -2.37 6.97
C GLY A 61 -7.21 -3.41 6.59
N GLU A 62 -6.64 -3.33 5.38
CA GLU A 62 -5.77 -4.37 4.82
C GLU A 62 -4.31 -4.23 5.28
N VAL A 63 -4.03 -4.71 6.50
CA VAL A 63 -2.68 -4.71 7.09
C VAL A 63 -1.69 -5.53 6.26
N ALA A 64 -2.12 -6.67 5.71
CA ALA A 64 -1.29 -7.50 4.84
C ALA A 64 -0.78 -6.70 3.63
N GLY A 65 -1.64 -5.86 3.05
CA GLY A 65 -1.25 -5.01 1.94
C GLY A 65 -0.26 -3.92 2.32
N LEU A 66 -0.43 -3.30 3.49
CA LEU A 66 0.52 -2.31 3.99
C LEU A 66 1.90 -2.91 4.26
N LYS A 67 1.97 -4.17 4.75
CA LYS A 67 3.23 -4.90 4.91
C LYS A 67 3.93 -5.10 3.56
N ILE A 68 3.20 -5.48 2.51
CA ILE A 68 3.76 -5.66 1.17
C ILE A 68 4.25 -4.31 0.61
N LEU A 69 3.49 -3.22 0.80
CA LEU A 69 3.96 -1.89 0.41
C LEU A 69 5.23 -1.47 1.16
N LYS A 70 5.37 -1.82 2.45
CA LYS A 70 6.59 -1.59 3.24
C LYS A 70 7.76 -2.38 2.64
N ASP A 71 7.60 -3.68 2.44
CA ASP A 71 8.64 -4.57 1.91
C ASP A 71 9.19 -4.07 0.57
N ARG A 72 8.31 -3.57 -0.29
CA ARG A 72 8.64 -3.03 -1.62
C ARG A 72 9.17 -1.60 -1.59
N LYS A 73 9.33 -1.00 -0.40
CA LYS A 73 9.71 0.41 -0.20
C LYS A 73 8.80 1.39 -0.95
N ILE A 74 7.52 1.03 -1.07
CA ILE A 74 6.47 1.87 -1.66
C ILE A 74 5.78 2.67 -0.55
N LEU A 75 5.64 2.09 0.64
CA LEU A 75 5.09 2.79 1.80
C LEU A 75 6.05 3.89 2.25
N ASP A 76 5.56 5.13 2.28
CA ASP A 76 6.36 6.29 2.67
C ASP A 76 6.23 6.54 4.18
N LEU A 77 7.30 6.24 4.93
CA LEU A 77 7.31 6.34 6.38
C LEU A 77 7.25 7.78 6.89
N ASN A 78 7.56 8.79 6.06
CA ASN A 78 7.44 10.19 6.47
C ASN A 78 5.97 10.60 6.69
N PHE A 79 5.03 9.88 6.10
CA PHE A 79 3.60 10.10 6.27
C PHE A 79 2.95 9.15 7.27
N LEU A 80 3.75 8.49 8.11
CA LEU A 80 3.24 7.53 9.09
C LEU A 80 2.24 8.15 10.08
N ASP A 81 2.50 9.36 10.57
CA ASP A 81 1.57 10.10 11.45
C ASP A 81 0.24 10.41 10.75
N PHE A 82 0.29 10.79 9.47
CA PHE A 82 -0.91 11.01 8.66
C PHE A 82 -1.70 9.70 8.48
N TYR A 83 -1.02 8.58 8.21
CA TYR A 83 -1.64 7.27 8.10
C TYR A 83 -2.25 6.79 9.42
N LEU A 84 -1.60 7.06 10.55
CA LEU A 84 -2.10 6.74 11.88
C LEU A 84 -3.38 7.53 12.18
N GLU A 85 -3.40 8.83 11.89
CA GLU A 85 -4.59 9.66 12.07
C GLU A 85 -5.75 9.16 11.18
N ARG A 86 -5.47 8.84 9.92
CA ARG A 86 -6.45 8.24 9.00
C ARG A 86 -6.98 6.90 9.50
N ALA A 87 -6.12 6.00 9.93
CA ALA A 87 -6.51 4.69 10.45
C ALA A 87 -7.39 4.82 11.70
N ARG A 88 -7.08 5.78 12.59
CA ARG A 88 -7.91 6.10 13.75
C ARG A 88 -9.26 6.66 13.34
N ALA A 89 -9.30 7.59 12.38
CA ALA A 89 -10.54 8.17 11.86
C ALA A 89 -11.44 7.12 11.19
N CYS A 90 -10.86 6.12 10.52
CA CYS A 90 -11.59 5.00 9.95
C CYS A 90 -11.94 3.89 10.95
N GLY A 91 -11.50 3.98 12.22
CA GLY A 91 -11.74 2.95 13.24
C GLY A 91 -10.96 1.65 13.03
N GLN A 92 -9.89 1.68 12.25
CA GLN A 92 -9.14 0.50 11.83
C GLN A 92 -8.06 0.14 12.85
N THR A 93 -8.47 -0.43 13.99
CA THR A 93 -7.59 -0.69 15.15
C THR A 93 -6.39 -1.57 14.81
N GLU A 94 -6.55 -2.57 13.94
CA GLU A 94 -5.45 -3.43 13.49
C GLU A 94 -4.39 -2.66 12.69
N VAL A 95 -4.82 -1.79 11.77
CA VAL A 95 -3.93 -0.92 11.00
C VAL A 95 -3.21 0.06 11.91
N VAL A 96 -3.92 0.66 12.88
CA VAL A 96 -3.32 1.56 13.88
C VAL A 96 -2.26 0.82 14.69
N ALA A 97 -2.56 -0.37 15.22
CA ALA A 97 -1.63 -1.16 16.01
C ALA A 97 -0.37 -1.53 15.21
N TRP A 98 -0.55 -1.93 13.94
CA TRP A 98 0.57 -2.25 13.06
C TRP A 98 1.44 -1.02 12.74
N LEU A 99 0.83 0.12 12.40
CA LEU A 99 1.53 1.37 12.12
C LEU A 99 2.25 1.91 13.38
N LEU A 100 1.68 1.78 14.57
CA LEU A 100 2.34 2.12 15.83
C LEU A 100 3.55 1.23 16.10
N GLY A 101 3.41 -0.08 15.91
CA GLY A 101 4.53 -1.02 16.01
C GLY A 101 5.63 -0.75 14.97
N LEU A 102 5.26 -0.23 13.81
CA LEU A 102 6.20 0.24 12.80
C LEU A 102 6.92 1.51 13.26
N LYS A 103 6.19 2.51 13.77
CA LYS A 103 6.77 3.74 14.34
C LYS A 103 7.77 3.44 15.45
N TYR A 104 7.44 2.51 16.32
CA TYR A 104 8.30 2.12 17.43
C TYR A 104 9.57 1.41 16.94
N ARG A 105 9.49 0.55 15.93
CA ARG A 105 10.69 -0.11 15.37
C ARG A 105 11.61 0.85 14.61
N GLU A 106 11.05 1.74 13.81
CA GLU A 106 11.85 2.67 13.00
C GLU A 106 12.35 3.86 13.85
N GLY A 107 11.56 4.34 14.82
CA GLY A 107 11.93 5.43 15.72
C GLY A 107 13.03 5.10 16.74
N PHE A 108 13.38 3.81 16.90
CA PHE A 108 14.56 3.39 17.67
C PHE A 108 15.84 3.26 16.83
N ALA A 109 15.75 3.38 15.50
CA ALA A 109 16.94 3.34 14.63
C ALA A 109 17.72 4.67 14.61
N GLU A 110 17.16 5.76 15.16
CA GLU A 110 17.78 7.10 15.17
C GLU A 110 18.21 7.57 16.57
N LYS A 111 18.50 6.63 17.47
CA LYS A 111 19.12 6.94 18.77
C LYS A 111 20.35 6.06 19.01
N ASP A 112 21.22 5.96 18.03
CA ASP A 112 22.66 5.93 18.33
C ASP A 112 22.98 7.30 18.95
N TYR A 113 22.76 7.41 20.26
CA TYR A 113 23.46 8.41 21.06
C TYR A 113 24.94 8.04 20.99
N GLU A 114 25.69 8.73 20.12
CA GLU A 114 27.14 8.78 20.27
C GLU A 114 27.43 9.31 21.68
N LEU A 115 28.09 8.46 22.46
CA LEU A 115 28.47 8.66 23.86
C LEU A 115 29.81 9.39 23.96
#